data_AF-A0A2W4M1J8-F1
#
_entry.id   AF-A0A2W4M1J8-F1
#
_cell.length_a   1.000
_cell.length_b   1.000
_cell.length_c   1.000
_cell.angle_alpha   90.00
_cell.angle_beta   90.00
_cell.angle_gamma   90.00
#
_symmetry.space_group_name_H-M   'P 1'
#
loop_
_entity.id
_entity.type
_entity.pdbx_description
1 polymer ?
#
loop_
_entity_poly.entity_id
_entity_poly.type
_entity_poly.pdbx_seq_one_letter_code
_entity_poly.pdbx_strand_id
1 'polypeptide(L)'
;MFQWLEDHLMEPLGKIAQNRYLQSIRDAFVVFALPVILTGAIFLIIANPPTSINWGIINAWANAVEPIMPQILFPFQLTFGIMALTVSFGIGYSLASRYEDMDEVMAGILSMLAFFMTAFPVVDITQVPFGEILNYLGGQGLFVAIILGILTTEGMRWFRKKGIAIKLPDSVPPYVLRTFNSILPFMVILPIVWALAWIVWANFGVTIPQLVLDLFSPLVSVSNSYWSALGMIILMLLLWSMGI
;
A
#
# COMPACT_ATOMS: atom_id res chain seq x y z
N MET A 1 36.97 4.54 14.75
CA MET A 1 35.89 3.73 14.14
C MET A 1 34.56 4.47 14.18
N PHE A 2 34.08 4.92 15.36
CA PHE A 2 32.86 5.73 15.48
C PHE A 2 32.88 7.02 14.64
N GLN A 3 33.93 7.84 14.75
CA GLN A 3 34.08 9.06 13.91
C GLN A 3 34.09 8.77 12.40
N TRP A 4 34.71 7.66 11.97
CA TRP A 4 34.73 7.30 10.55
C TRP A 4 33.34 6.92 10.03
N LEU A 5 32.58 6.15 10.83
CA LEU A 5 31.18 5.80 10.56
C LEU A 5 30.31 7.06 10.53
N GLU A 6 30.51 7.96 11.49
CA GLU A 6 29.81 9.24 11.56
C GLU A 6 30.06 10.10 10.32
N ASP A 7 31.33 10.34 9.98
CA ASP A 7 31.72 11.20 8.86
C ASP A 7 31.34 10.64 7.47
N HIS A 8 31.32 9.31 7.30
CA HIS A 8 31.13 8.69 5.97
C HIS A 8 29.75 8.05 5.78
N LEU A 9 29.06 7.62 6.84
CA LEU A 9 27.76 6.94 6.74
C LEU A 9 26.59 7.79 7.23
N MET A 10 26.76 8.78 8.13
CA MET A 10 25.62 9.63 8.53
C MET A 10 25.08 10.44 7.38
N GLU A 11 25.94 11.10 6.59
CA GLU A 11 25.47 11.99 5.54
C GLU A 11 24.73 11.24 4.41
N PRO A 12 25.25 10.10 3.89
CA PRO A 12 24.50 9.32 2.89
C PRO A 12 23.21 8.71 3.44
N LEU A 13 23.23 8.14 4.64
CA LEU A 13 22.05 7.51 5.25
C LEU A 13 20.99 8.56 5.61
N GLY A 14 21.41 9.72 6.10
CA GLY A 14 20.55 10.88 6.33
C GLY A 14 19.88 11.35 5.05
N LYS A 15 20.60 11.45 3.92
CA LYS A 15 20.01 11.79 2.61
C LYS A 15 18.98 10.77 2.14
N ILE A 16 19.23 9.48 2.37
CA ILE A 16 18.27 8.41 2.07
C ILE A 16 17.03 8.54 2.96
N ALA A 17 17.21 8.71 4.27
CA ALA A 17 16.11 8.90 5.22
C ALA A 17 15.29 10.19 4.96
N GLN A 18 15.93 11.21 4.38
CA GLN A 18 15.29 12.47 3.96
C GLN A 18 14.67 12.40 2.56
N ASN A 19 14.80 11.29 1.85
CA ASN A 19 14.18 11.13 0.54
C ASN A 19 12.65 11.16 0.67
N ARG A 20 12.03 12.13 0.00
CA ARG A 20 10.57 12.32 0.02
C ARG A 20 9.77 11.05 -0.28
N TYR A 21 10.21 10.20 -1.20
CA TYR A 21 9.48 8.98 -1.56
C TYR A 21 9.52 7.96 -0.42
N LEU A 22 10.69 7.75 0.18
CA LEU A 22 10.84 6.84 1.32
C LEU A 22 10.08 7.35 2.54
N GLN A 23 10.12 8.66 2.80
CA GLN A 23 9.34 9.23 3.89
C GLN A 23 7.83 9.11 3.64
N SER A 24 7.35 9.35 2.41
CA SER A 24 5.93 9.14 2.08
C SER A 24 5.49 7.70 2.24
N ILE A 25 6.33 6.72 1.86
CA ILE A 25 6.05 5.30 2.11
C ILE A 25 5.95 5.06 3.62
N ARG A 26 6.96 5.48 4.40
CA ARG A 26 6.96 5.31 5.86
C ARG A 26 5.71 5.93 6.49
N ASP A 27 5.41 7.19 6.19
CA ASP A 27 4.28 7.91 6.75
C ASP A 27 2.95 7.24 6.34
N ALA A 28 2.85 6.72 5.12
CA ALA A 28 1.69 5.97 4.65
C ALA A 28 1.46 4.69 5.46
N PHE A 29 2.52 3.91 5.72
CA PHE A 29 2.41 2.70 6.54
C PHE A 29 2.02 3.04 7.98
N VAL A 30 2.62 4.07 8.58
CA VAL A 30 2.35 4.47 9.96
C VAL A 30 0.90 4.94 10.14
N VAL A 31 0.42 5.80 9.23
CA VAL A 31 -0.90 6.44 9.37
C VAL A 31 -2.03 5.55 8.85
N PHE A 32 -1.82 4.81 7.76
CA PHE A 32 -2.90 4.11 7.04
C PHE A 32 -2.84 2.58 7.11
N ALA A 33 -1.70 1.98 7.47
CA ALA A 33 -1.59 0.53 7.62
C ALA A 33 -1.70 0.08 9.08
N LEU A 34 -0.93 0.70 9.99
CA LEU A 34 -0.83 0.23 11.37
C LEU A 34 -2.18 0.13 12.10
N PRO A 35 -3.08 1.13 12.06
CA PRO A 35 -4.37 1.03 12.74
C PRO A 35 -5.20 -0.13 12.21
N VAL A 36 -5.23 -0.31 10.89
CA VAL A 36 -5.98 -1.36 10.19
C VAL A 36 -5.44 -2.75 10.56
N ILE A 37 -4.12 -2.93 10.53
CA ILE A 37 -3.45 -4.17 10.95
C ILE A 37 -3.79 -4.52 12.38
N LEU A 38 -3.61 -3.56 13.30
CA LEU A 38 -3.81 -3.79 14.72
C LEU A 38 -5.26 -4.15 15.05
N THR A 39 -6.22 -3.47 14.41
CA THR A 39 -7.64 -3.81 14.56
C THR A 39 -7.93 -5.23 14.06
N GLY A 40 -7.44 -5.61 12.88
CA GLY A 40 -7.63 -6.96 12.33
C GLY A 40 -6.98 -8.07 13.15
N ALA A 41 -5.78 -7.82 13.67
CA ALA A 41 -4.99 -8.79 14.42
C ALA A 41 -5.71 -9.28 15.69
N ILE A 42 -6.55 -8.45 16.33
CA ILE A 42 -7.35 -8.86 17.49
C ILE A 42 -8.28 -10.03 17.11
N PHE A 43 -8.98 -9.92 15.98
CA PHE A 43 -9.87 -10.97 15.50
C PHE A 43 -9.10 -12.22 15.05
N LEU A 44 -7.93 -12.04 14.44
CA LEU A 44 -7.04 -13.15 14.10
C LEU A 44 -6.64 -13.94 15.35
N ILE A 45 -6.24 -13.24 16.43
CA ILE A 45 -5.86 -13.88 17.69
C ILE A 45 -7.05 -14.62 18.29
N ILE A 46 -8.24 -14.00 18.35
CA ILE A 46 -9.48 -14.62 18.87
C ILE A 46 -9.86 -15.88 18.07
N ALA A 47 -9.66 -15.85 16.76
CA ALA A 47 -9.96 -16.98 15.87
C ALA A 47 -8.94 -18.14 15.97
N ASN A 48 -7.75 -17.91 16.53
CA ASN A 48 -6.66 -18.88 16.54
C ASN A 48 -6.15 -19.14 17.98
N PRO A 49 -6.91 -19.89 18.80
CA PRO A 49 -6.44 -20.35 20.10
C PRO A 49 -5.13 -21.13 20.00
N PRO A 50 -4.20 -20.99 20.97
CA PRO A 50 -2.94 -21.72 20.99
C PRO A 50 -3.16 -23.16 21.47
N THR A 51 -3.77 -23.99 20.62
CA THR A 51 -4.15 -25.39 20.90
C THR A 51 -2.97 -26.30 21.26
N SER A 52 -1.74 -25.87 21.00
CA SER A 52 -0.52 -26.53 21.49
C SER A 52 -0.41 -26.54 23.02
N ILE A 53 -1.09 -25.64 23.72
CA ILE A 53 -1.14 -25.57 25.17
C ILE A 53 -2.34 -26.41 25.64
N ASN A 54 -2.08 -27.61 26.17
CA ASN A 54 -3.12 -28.52 26.64
C ASN A 54 -3.73 -28.06 27.98
N TRP A 55 -4.55 -27.01 27.94
CA TRP A 55 -5.24 -26.43 29.08
C TRP A 55 -6.74 -26.36 28.81
N GLY A 56 -7.56 -26.74 29.80
CA GLY A 56 -9.02 -26.87 29.64
C GLY A 56 -9.70 -25.60 29.12
N ILE A 57 -9.21 -24.42 29.50
CA ILE A 57 -9.74 -23.13 29.02
C ILE A 57 -9.45 -22.93 27.53
N ILE A 58 -8.26 -23.31 27.06
CA ILE A 58 -7.86 -23.18 25.65
C ILE A 58 -8.65 -24.14 24.78
N ASN A 59 -8.87 -25.37 25.24
CA ASN A 59 -9.70 -26.35 24.54
C ASN A 59 -11.16 -25.87 24.46
N ALA A 60 -11.70 -25.30 25.54
CA ALA A 60 -13.05 -24.71 25.52
C ALA A 60 -13.16 -23.52 24.56
N TRP A 61 -12.15 -22.66 24.51
CA TRP A 61 -12.06 -21.56 23.55
C TRP A 61 -12.01 -22.08 22.11
N ALA A 62 -11.16 -23.06 21.80
CA ALA A 62 -11.08 -23.67 20.49
C ALA A 62 -12.42 -24.26 20.02
N ASN A 63 -13.09 -25.03 20.89
CA ASN A 63 -14.39 -25.62 20.59
C ASN A 63 -15.49 -24.57 20.36
N ALA A 64 -15.41 -23.42 21.05
CA ALA A 64 -16.36 -22.32 20.85
C ALA A 64 -16.13 -21.56 19.54
N VAL A 65 -14.88 -21.47 19.09
CA VAL A 65 -14.48 -20.74 17.89
C VAL A 65 -14.69 -21.56 16.62
N GLU A 66 -14.36 -22.85 16.64
CA GLU A 66 -14.38 -23.75 15.47
C GLU A 66 -15.62 -23.57 14.56
N PRO A 67 -16.88 -23.58 15.04
CA PRO A 67 -18.05 -23.48 14.17
C PRO A 67 -18.27 -22.09 13.56
N ILE A 68 -17.64 -21.05 14.13
CA ILE A 68 -17.84 -19.65 13.75
C ILE A 68 -16.53 -18.95 13.34
N MET A 69 -15.46 -19.70 13.14
CA MET A 69 -14.13 -19.17 12.86
C MET A 69 -14.11 -18.25 11.61
N PRO A 70 -14.75 -18.61 10.47
CA PRO A 70 -14.81 -17.71 9.31
C PRO A 70 -15.49 -16.38 9.61
N GLN A 71 -16.54 -16.38 10.45
CA GLN A 71 -17.29 -15.20 10.85
C GLN A 71 -16.48 -14.32 11.79
N ILE A 72 -15.67 -14.92 12.69
CA ILE A 72 -14.74 -14.18 13.55
C ILE A 72 -13.61 -13.57 12.70
N LEU A 73 -13.12 -14.27 11.68
CA LEU A 73 -12.07 -13.76 10.78
C LEU A 73 -12.54 -12.68 9.82
N PHE A 74 -13.86 -12.43 9.70
CA PHE A 74 -14.41 -11.44 8.77
C PHE A 74 -13.77 -10.04 8.91
N PRO A 75 -13.62 -9.45 10.13
CA PRO A 75 -12.97 -8.16 10.26
C PRO A 75 -11.48 -8.19 9.94
N PHE A 76 -10.78 -9.30 10.22
CA PHE A 76 -9.38 -9.48 9.81
C PHE A 76 -9.24 -9.42 8.28
N GLN A 77 -10.12 -10.11 7.55
CA GLN A 77 -10.12 -10.11 6.10
C GLN A 77 -10.45 -8.73 5.51
N LEU A 78 -11.35 -7.97 6.14
CA LEU A 78 -11.71 -6.61 5.69
C LEU A 78 -10.84 -5.50 6.29
N THR A 79 -9.79 -5.84 7.02
CA THR A 79 -8.79 -4.87 7.49
C THR A 79 -7.43 -5.24 6.92
N PHE A 80 -6.79 -6.27 7.45
CA PHE A 80 -5.49 -6.75 6.99
C PHE A 80 -5.54 -7.19 5.51
N GLY A 81 -6.63 -7.84 5.10
CA GLY A 81 -6.81 -8.29 3.71
C GLY A 81 -7.06 -7.18 2.69
N ILE A 82 -7.25 -5.92 3.11
CA ILE A 82 -7.34 -4.76 2.21
C ILE A 82 -6.25 -3.71 2.47
N MET A 83 -5.21 -4.07 3.22
CA MET A 83 -4.17 -3.13 3.65
C MET A 83 -3.42 -2.47 2.48
N ALA A 84 -3.12 -3.18 1.39
CA ALA A 84 -2.45 -2.56 0.25
C ALA A 84 -3.30 -1.46 -0.39
N LEU A 85 -4.63 -1.58 -0.33
CA LEU A 85 -5.54 -0.54 -0.78
C LEU A 85 -5.43 0.73 0.07
N THR A 86 -5.43 0.58 1.41
CA THR A 86 -5.30 1.72 2.33
C THR A 86 -3.91 2.34 2.27
N VAL A 87 -2.86 1.53 2.12
CA VAL A 87 -1.49 1.98 1.91
C VAL A 87 -1.34 2.71 0.59
N SER A 88 -1.96 2.24 -0.50
CA SER A 88 -1.94 2.94 -1.80
C SER A 88 -2.49 4.35 -1.65
N PHE A 89 -3.67 4.50 -1.02
CA PHE A 89 -4.22 5.81 -0.69
C PHE A 89 -3.23 6.64 0.13
N GLY A 90 -2.69 6.05 1.20
CA GLY A 90 -1.76 6.70 2.10
C GLY A 90 -0.52 7.23 1.41
N ILE A 91 0.07 6.47 0.48
CA ILE A 91 1.26 6.89 -0.27
C ILE A 91 0.92 8.08 -1.16
N GLY A 92 -0.22 8.03 -1.85
CA GLY A 92 -0.66 9.13 -2.70
C GLY A 92 -0.88 10.41 -1.89
N TYR A 93 -1.54 10.28 -0.73
CA TYR A 93 -1.77 11.36 0.22
C TYR A 93 -0.47 11.93 0.80
N SER A 94 0.38 11.08 1.37
CA SER A 94 1.63 11.45 2.04
C SER A 94 2.70 11.96 1.08
N LEU A 95 2.62 11.66 -0.22
CA LEU A 95 3.51 12.24 -1.23
C LEU A 95 2.98 13.59 -1.73
N ALA A 96 1.66 13.72 -1.90
CA ALA A 96 1.04 14.98 -2.28
C ALA A 96 1.21 16.06 -1.20
N SER A 97 1.13 15.72 0.09
CA SER A 97 1.33 16.66 1.21
C SER A 97 2.72 17.32 1.25
N ARG A 98 3.68 16.77 0.48
CA ARG A 98 5.03 17.32 0.33
C ARG A 98 5.12 18.36 -0.77
N TYR A 99 4.02 18.65 -1.45
CA TYR A 99 3.92 19.59 -2.55
C TYR A 99 2.84 20.63 -2.23
N GLU A 100 3.17 21.91 -2.33
CA GLU A 100 2.28 23.00 -1.94
C GLU A 100 0.99 23.08 -2.79
N ASP A 101 1.07 22.75 -4.08
CA ASP A 101 -0.04 22.90 -5.04
C ASP A 101 -0.77 21.58 -5.37
N MET A 102 -0.72 20.62 -4.45
CA MET A 102 -1.33 19.30 -4.63
C MET A 102 -2.49 19.09 -3.67
N ASP A 103 -3.53 18.43 -4.18
CA ASP A 103 -4.65 18.00 -3.36
C ASP A 103 -4.40 16.59 -2.86
N GLU A 104 -4.17 16.44 -1.57
CA GLU A 104 -3.70 15.19 -0.97
C GLU A 104 -4.76 14.10 -1.03
N VAL A 105 -6.02 14.48 -0.80
CA VAL A 105 -7.14 13.54 -0.87
C VAL A 105 -7.33 13.06 -2.30
N MET A 106 -7.29 13.95 -3.28
CA MET A 106 -7.43 13.58 -4.70
C MET A 106 -6.27 12.70 -5.18
N ALA A 107 -5.04 12.99 -4.76
CA ALA A 107 -3.88 12.13 -5.07
C ALA A 107 -4.00 10.75 -4.42
N GLY A 108 -4.45 10.69 -3.16
CA GLY A 108 -4.73 9.43 -2.46
C GLY A 108 -5.81 8.60 -3.16
N ILE A 109 -6.94 9.21 -3.52
CA ILE A 109 -8.03 8.52 -4.25
C ILE A 109 -7.53 8.02 -5.61
N LEU A 110 -6.79 8.84 -6.37
CA LEU A 110 -6.27 8.45 -7.68
C LEU A 110 -5.35 7.23 -7.57
N SER A 111 -4.41 7.27 -6.63
CA SER A 111 -3.50 6.15 -6.33
C SER A 111 -4.29 4.88 -5.97
N MET A 112 -5.23 5.01 -5.04
CA MET A 112 -6.05 3.90 -4.57
C MET A 112 -6.84 3.26 -5.72
N LEU A 113 -7.51 4.06 -6.55
CA LEU A 113 -8.27 3.57 -7.70
C LEU A 113 -7.38 2.94 -8.77
N ALA A 114 -6.21 3.53 -9.04
CA ALA A 114 -5.25 2.97 -9.97
C ALA A 114 -4.78 1.58 -9.49
N PHE A 115 -4.35 1.47 -8.23
CA PHE A 115 -3.98 0.18 -7.65
C PHE A 115 -5.16 -0.81 -7.69
N PHE A 116 -6.35 -0.38 -7.28
CA PHE A 116 -7.54 -1.22 -7.27
C PHE A 116 -7.82 -1.80 -8.66
N MET A 117 -7.75 -1.00 -9.73
CA MET A 117 -7.91 -1.50 -11.11
C MET A 117 -6.92 -2.59 -11.50
N THR A 118 -5.70 -2.58 -10.93
CA THR A 118 -4.67 -3.57 -11.25
C THR A 118 -4.80 -4.88 -10.47
N ALA A 119 -5.55 -4.87 -9.35
CA ALA A 119 -5.70 -6.01 -8.47
C ALA A 119 -6.73 -7.04 -8.97
N PHE A 120 -7.59 -6.67 -9.92
CA PHE A 120 -8.62 -7.54 -10.47
C PHE A 120 -8.23 -8.12 -11.82
N PRO A 121 -8.74 -9.32 -12.17
CA PRO A 121 -8.70 -9.80 -13.54
C PRO A 121 -9.51 -8.86 -14.45
N VAL A 122 -9.03 -8.63 -15.67
CA VAL A 122 -9.72 -7.75 -16.62
C VAL A 122 -10.77 -8.55 -17.40
N VAL A 123 -11.86 -8.84 -16.71
CA VAL A 123 -13.05 -9.55 -17.19
C VAL A 123 -14.32 -8.83 -16.73
N ASP A 124 -15.49 -9.43 -16.92
CA ASP A 124 -16.72 -8.91 -16.29
C ASP A 124 -16.61 -8.98 -14.76
N ILE A 125 -16.37 -7.81 -14.15
CA ILE A 125 -16.16 -7.64 -12.72
C ILE A 125 -17.35 -8.12 -11.89
N THR A 126 -18.56 -8.13 -12.45
CA THR A 126 -19.76 -8.59 -11.73
C THR A 126 -19.75 -10.08 -11.45
N GLN A 127 -18.92 -10.84 -12.15
CA GLN A 127 -18.75 -12.29 -11.99
C GLN A 127 -17.55 -12.66 -11.11
N VAL A 128 -16.78 -11.68 -10.63
CA VAL A 128 -15.58 -11.93 -9.84
C VAL A 128 -15.91 -11.82 -8.35
N PRO A 129 -15.83 -12.92 -7.57
CA PRO A 129 -16.06 -12.85 -6.13
C PRO A 129 -14.99 -12.01 -5.44
N PHE A 130 -15.39 -10.99 -4.68
CA PHE A 130 -14.46 -10.10 -3.99
C PHE A 130 -13.47 -10.85 -3.07
N GLY A 131 -13.91 -11.96 -2.48
CA GLY A 131 -13.08 -12.80 -1.62
C GLY A 131 -11.85 -13.38 -2.31
N GLU A 132 -11.90 -13.64 -3.63
CA GLU A 132 -10.76 -14.16 -4.40
C GLU A 132 -9.64 -13.13 -4.56
N ILE A 133 -9.99 -11.84 -4.46
CA ILE A 133 -9.11 -10.71 -4.74
C ILE A 133 -8.44 -10.18 -3.46
N LEU A 134 -8.94 -10.56 -2.28
CA LEU A 134 -8.38 -10.16 -0.98
C LEU A 134 -6.89 -10.47 -0.84
N ASN A 135 -6.39 -11.54 -1.47
CA ASN A 135 -4.95 -11.83 -1.47
C ASN A 135 -4.16 -10.67 -2.09
N TYR A 136 -4.61 -10.15 -3.25
CA TYR A 136 -3.98 -9.05 -3.97
C TYR A 136 -4.23 -7.70 -3.32
N LEU A 137 -5.29 -7.52 -2.54
CA LEU A 137 -5.55 -6.28 -1.78
C LEU A 137 -4.84 -6.25 -0.43
N GLY A 138 -4.35 -7.40 0.04
CA GLY A 138 -3.54 -7.55 1.25
C GLY A 138 -2.05 -7.45 0.95
N GLY A 139 -1.24 -8.21 1.69
CA GLY A 139 0.23 -8.11 1.63
C GLY A 139 0.84 -8.32 0.24
N GLN A 140 0.23 -9.14 -0.60
CA GLN A 140 0.73 -9.45 -1.95
C GLN A 140 0.71 -8.24 -2.89
N GLY A 141 -0.25 -7.32 -2.72
CA GLY A 141 -0.36 -6.12 -3.55
C GLY A 141 0.51 -4.95 -3.11
N LEU A 142 1.15 -5.01 -1.94
CA LEU A 142 1.83 -3.85 -1.34
C LEU A 142 2.90 -3.25 -2.25
N PHE A 143 3.66 -4.09 -2.96
CA PHE A 143 4.71 -3.59 -3.86
C PHE A 143 4.11 -2.79 -5.02
N VAL A 144 3.01 -3.26 -5.61
CA VAL A 144 2.29 -2.57 -6.68
C VAL A 144 1.62 -1.29 -6.15
N ALA A 145 1.01 -1.35 -4.96
CA ALA A 145 0.45 -0.18 -4.29
C ALA A 145 1.49 0.92 -4.07
N ILE A 146 2.71 0.55 -3.66
CA ILE A 146 3.82 1.52 -3.50
C ILE A 146 4.20 2.16 -4.83
N ILE A 147 4.43 1.34 -5.86
CA ILE A 147 4.84 1.84 -7.18
C ILE A 147 3.77 2.74 -7.76
N LEU A 148 2.53 2.28 -7.83
CA LEU A 148 1.44 3.05 -8.40
C LEU A 148 1.16 4.30 -7.59
N GLY A 149 1.18 4.24 -6.25
CA GLY A 149 0.96 5.44 -5.44
C GLY A 149 1.98 6.54 -5.69
N ILE A 150 3.24 6.19 -5.95
CA ILE A 150 4.25 7.17 -6.35
C ILE A 150 3.99 7.67 -7.78
N LEU A 151 3.82 6.75 -8.74
CA LEU A 151 3.69 7.08 -10.16
C LEU A 151 2.45 7.93 -10.45
N THR A 152 1.30 7.60 -9.86
CA THR A 152 0.06 8.35 -10.08
C THR A 152 0.13 9.74 -9.45
N THR A 153 0.76 9.88 -8.28
CA THR A 153 0.89 11.18 -7.62
C THR A 153 1.86 12.09 -8.36
N GLU A 154 3.00 11.58 -8.84
CA GLU A 154 3.89 12.36 -9.72
C GLU A 154 3.23 12.68 -11.06
N GLY A 155 2.43 11.76 -11.61
CA GLY A 155 1.62 12.00 -12.79
C GLY A 155 0.64 13.15 -12.58
N MET A 156 -0.14 13.12 -11.50
CA MET A 156 -1.07 14.19 -11.14
C MET A 156 -0.35 15.53 -10.94
N ARG A 157 0.81 15.51 -10.28
CA ARG A 157 1.66 16.70 -10.11
C ARG A 157 2.15 17.26 -11.43
N TRP A 158 2.48 16.41 -12.40
CA TRP A 158 2.89 16.86 -13.74
C TRP A 158 1.78 17.64 -14.44
N PHE A 159 0.53 17.16 -14.39
CA PHE A 159 -0.63 17.90 -14.91
C PHE A 159 -0.79 19.26 -14.23
N ARG A 160 -0.62 19.29 -12.90
CA ARG A 160 -0.69 20.53 -12.12
C ARG A 160 0.39 21.55 -12.49
N LYS A 161 1.65 21.12 -12.54
CA LYS A 161 2.78 21.98 -12.92
C LYS A 161 2.65 22.55 -14.33
N LYS A 162 2.02 21.81 -15.24
CA LYS A 162 1.75 22.25 -16.61
C LYS A 162 0.53 23.18 -16.71
N GLY A 163 -0.18 23.45 -15.61
CA GLY A 163 -1.37 24.29 -15.60
C GLY A 163 -2.52 23.69 -16.42
N ILE A 164 -2.52 22.36 -16.63
CA ILE A 164 -3.53 21.70 -17.44
C ILE A 164 -4.74 21.46 -16.54
N ALA A 165 -5.70 22.38 -16.61
CA ALA A 165 -6.94 22.33 -15.86
C ALA A 165 -8.11 22.74 -16.75
N ILE A 166 -9.28 22.21 -16.45
CA ILE A 166 -10.52 22.65 -17.10
C ILE A 166 -10.86 24.03 -16.54
N LYS A 167 -10.84 25.05 -17.39
CA LYS A 167 -11.24 26.40 -16.99
C LYS A 167 -12.75 26.44 -16.77
N LEU A 168 -13.16 26.76 -15.56
CA LEU A 168 -14.56 26.99 -15.21
C LEU A 168 -14.83 28.48 -15.02
N PRO A 169 -16.08 28.95 -15.24
CA PRO A 169 -16.47 30.33 -14.94
C PRO A 169 -16.36 30.66 -13.44
N ASP A 170 -16.18 31.95 -13.12
CA ASP A 170 -16.04 32.44 -11.74
C ASP A 170 -17.29 32.22 -10.87
N SER A 171 -18.44 31.91 -11.48
CA SER A 171 -19.69 31.61 -10.77
C SER A 171 -19.71 30.22 -10.11
N VAL A 172 -18.71 29.38 -10.37
CA VAL A 172 -18.66 28.01 -9.85
C VAL A 172 -18.08 27.97 -8.43
N PRO A 173 -18.76 27.32 -7.45
CA PRO A 173 -18.27 27.22 -6.10
C PRO A 173 -16.87 26.56 -5.99
N PRO A 174 -16.02 26.98 -5.01
CA PRO A 174 -14.67 26.47 -4.84
C PRO A 174 -14.55 24.94 -4.72
N TYR A 175 -15.54 24.28 -4.13
CA TYR A 175 -15.52 22.82 -3.95
C TYR A 175 -15.68 22.05 -5.27
N VAL A 176 -16.39 22.64 -6.24
CA VAL A 176 -16.54 22.08 -7.59
C VAL A 176 -15.24 22.31 -8.38
N LEU A 177 -14.67 23.51 -8.29
CA LEU A 177 -13.35 23.84 -8.88
C LEU A 177 -12.27 22.84 -8.43
N ARG A 178 -12.21 22.52 -7.13
CA ARG A 178 -11.27 21.52 -6.59
C ARG A 178 -11.34 20.17 -7.32
N THR A 179 -12.55 19.65 -7.51
CA THR A 179 -12.78 18.35 -8.16
C THR A 179 -12.45 18.42 -9.66
N PHE A 180 -12.92 19.44 -10.37
CA PHE A 180 -12.68 19.62 -11.81
C PHE A 180 -11.22 19.90 -12.14
N ASN A 181 -10.50 20.57 -11.25
CA ASN A 181 -9.07 20.73 -11.41
C ASN A 181 -8.38 19.35 -11.40
N SER A 182 -8.86 18.39 -10.61
CA SER A 182 -8.25 17.06 -10.47
C SER A 182 -8.81 16.01 -11.43
N ILE A 183 -9.94 16.28 -12.09
CA ILE A 183 -10.61 15.30 -12.97
C ILE A 183 -9.77 14.93 -14.19
N LEU A 184 -9.03 15.88 -14.76
CA LEU A 184 -8.22 15.62 -15.94
C LEU A 184 -7.09 14.61 -15.69
N PRO A 185 -6.28 14.74 -14.61
CA PRO A 185 -5.38 13.68 -14.18
C PRO A 185 -6.07 12.31 -14.08
N PHE A 186 -7.25 12.23 -13.49
CA PHE A 186 -8.00 10.97 -13.36
C PHE A 186 -8.39 10.38 -14.71
N MET A 187 -8.93 11.22 -15.61
CA MET A 187 -9.35 10.83 -16.95
C MET A 187 -8.20 10.36 -17.85
N VAL A 188 -6.96 10.68 -17.52
CA VAL A 188 -5.80 10.22 -18.29
C VAL A 188 -5.10 9.04 -17.62
N ILE A 189 -4.84 9.14 -16.32
CA ILE A 189 -4.05 8.15 -15.58
C ILE A 189 -4.82 6.84 -15.42
N LEU A 190 -6.11 6.88 -15.08
CA LEU A 190 -6.88 5.65 -14.88
C LEU A 190 -7.04 4.83 -16.17
N PRO A 191 -7.36 5.41 -17.35
CA PRO A 191 -7.37 4.65 -18.58
C PRO A 191 -6.01 4.06 -18.97
N ILE A 192 -4.90 4.75 -18.68
CA ILE A 192 -3.55 4.20 -18.91
C ILE A 192 -3.31 2.99 -18.02
N VAL A 193 -3.63 3.08 -16.73
CA VAL A 193 -3.47 1.97 -15.77
C VAL A 193 -4.37 0.79 -16.14
N TRP A 194 -5.62 1.06 -16.54
CA TRP A 194 -6.53 0.05 -17.05
C TRP A 194 -5.97 -0.62 -18.31
N ALA A 195 -5.47 0.14 -19.28
CA ALA A 195 -4.90 -0.41 -20.51
C ALA A 195 -3.68 -1.31 -20.20
N LEU A 196 -2.84 -0.91 -19.25
CA LEU A 196 -1.73 -1.73 -18.77
C LEU A 196 -2.22 -3.04 -18.13
N ALA A 197 -3.22 -2.97 -17.24
CA ALA A 197 -3.83 -4.15 -16.61
C ALA A 197 -4.44 -5.08 -17.67
N TRP A 198 -5.10 -4.52 -18.67
CA TRP A 198 -5.70 -5.29 -19.76
C TRP A 198 -4.65 -6.00 -20.62
N ILE A 199 -3.57 -5.30 -21.00
CA ILE A 199 -2.46 -5.89 -21.75
C ILE A 199 -1.83 -7.04 -20.97
N VAL A 200 -1.57 -6.87 -19.68
CA VAL A 200 -0.99 -7.93 -18.83
C VAL A 200 -1.93 -9.14 -18.77
N TRP A 201 -3.22 -8.90 -18.49
CA TRP A 201 -4.22 -9.96 -18.43
C TRP A 201 -4.35 -10.71 -19.77
N ALA A 202 -4.43 -10.00 -20.88
CA ALA A 202 -4.63 -10.60 -22.20
C ALA A 202 -3.44 -11.46 -22.67
N ASN A 203 -2.21 -11.15 -22.23
CA ASN A 203 -1.01 -11.88 -22.65
C ASN A 203 -0.60 -12.97 -21.66
N PHE A 204 -0.83 -12.78 -20.35
CA PHE A 204 -0.31 -13.67 -19.31
C PHE A 204 -1.39 -14.35 -18.46
N GLY A 205 -2.65 -13.89 -18.50
CA GLY A 205 -3.73 -14.45 -17.69
C GLY A 205 -3.58 -14.25 -16.18
N VAL A 206 -2.74 -13.29 -15.77
CA VAL A 206 -2.49 -12.95 -14.36
C VAL A 206 -2.73 -11.47 -14.11
N THR A 207 -3.02 -11.10 -12.85
CA THR A 207 -3.13 -9.71 -12.43
C THR A 207 -1.74 -9.07 -12.30
N ILE A 208 -1.65 -7.73 -12.29
CA ILE A 208 -0.35 -7.05 -12.13
C ILE A 208 0.29 -7.38 -10.78
N PRO A 209 -0.43 -7.39 -9.63
CA PRO A 209 0.14 -7.87 -8.37
C PRO A 209 0.74 -9.27 -8.48
N GLN A 210 0.05 -10.22 -9.11
CA GLN A 210 0.58 -11.57 -9.31
C GLN A 210 1.85 -11.55 -10.17
N LEU A 211 1.83 -10.87 -11.31
CA LEU A 211 2.99 -10.77 -12.21
C LEU A 211 4.22 -10.20 -11.49
N VAL A 212 4.01 -9.15 -10.70
CA VAL A 212 5.06 -8.50 -9.92
C VAL A 212 5.59 -9.44 -8.83
N LEU A 213 4.71 -10.15 -8.11
CA LEU A 213 5.16 -11.14 -7.14
C LEU A 213 6.00 -12.24 -7.77
N ASP A 214 5.58 -12.75 -8.93
CA ASP A 214 6.31 -13.81 -9.64
C ASP A 214 7.69 -13.31 -10.07
N LEU A 215 7.76 -12.09 -10.61
CA LEU A 215 9.02 -11.43 -11.02
C LEU A 215 9.97 -11.18 -9.84
N PHE A 216 9.43 -10.77 -8.68
CA PHE A 216 10.22 -10.42 -7.50
C PHE A 216 10.32 -11.56 -6.48
N SER A 217 9.76 -12.73 -6.75
CA SER A 217 9.78 -13.89 -5.85
C SER A 217 11.19 -14.28 -5.37
N PRO A 218 12.27 -14.19 -6.20
CA PRO A 218 13.62 -14.46 -5.70
C PRO A 218 14.06 -13.43 -4.65
N LEU A 219 13.73 -12.16 -4.84
CA LEU A 219 14.04 -11.10 -3.89
C LEU A 219 13.28 -11.28 -2.56
N VAL A 220 12.01 -11.66 -2.65
CA VAL A 220 11.19 -11.99 -1.46
C VAL A 220 11.79 -13.18 -0.71
N SER A 221 12.27 -14.21 -1.43
CA SER A 221 12.89 -15.37 -0.80
C SER A 221 14.20 -15.01 -0.08
N VAL A 222 15.02 -14.12 -0.66
CA VAL A 222 16.23 -13.60 -0.02
C VAL A 222 15.87 -12.80 1.22
N SER A 223 14.86 -11.92 1.12
CA SER A 223 14.35 -11.12 2.24
C SER A 223 13.92 -11.98 3.44
N ASN A 224 13.36 -13.16 3.18
CA ASN A 224 12.92 -14.12 4.21
C ASN A 224 14.04 -15.01 4.77
N SER A 225 15.30 -14.75 4.43
CA SER A 225 16.45 -15.50 4.96
C SER A 225 16.90 -14.96 6.33
N TYR A 226 17.46 -15.85 7.16
CA TYR A 226 18.07 -15.49 8.45
C TYR A 226 19.09 -14.34 8.31
N TRP A 227 19.93 -14.39 7.28
CA TRP A 227 20.97 -13.37 7.05
C TRP A 227 20.39 -12.01 6.67
N SER A 228 19.29 -11.98 5.92
CA SER A 228 18.61 -10.73 5.60
C SER A 228 17.95 -10.13 6.82
N ALA A 229 17.28 -10.94 7.66
CA ALA A 229 16.73 -10.48 8.93
C ALA A 229 17.82 -9.91 9.87
N LEU A 230 18.93 -10.64 10.03
CA LEU A 230 20.06 -10.21 10.84
C LEU A 230 20.70 -8.91 10.30
N GLY A 231 20.89 -8.82 8.99
CA GLY A 231 21.42 -7.62 8.33
C GLY A 231 20.52 -6.40 8.53
N MET A 232 19.19 -6.56 8.40
CA MET A 232 18.23 -5.49 8.65
C MET A 232 18.25 -5.02 10.11
N ILE A 233 18.32 -5.93 11.07
CA ILE A 233 18.40 -5.57 12.50
C ILE A 233 19.70 -4.82 12.80
N ILE A 234 20.83 -5.29 12.29
CA ILE A 234 22.13 -4.61 12.46
C ILE A 234 22.08 -3.21 11.86
N LEU A 235 21.56 -3.08 10.63
CA LEU A 235 21.44 -1.79 9.97
C LEU A 235 20.52 -0.84 10.76
N MET A 236 19.40 -1.34 11.28
CA MET A 236 18.47 -0.57 12.10
C MET A 236 19.13 -0.07 13.38
N LEU A 237 19.86 -0.94 14.10
CA LEU A 237 20.56 -0.57 15.33
C LEU A 237 21.71 0.41 15.06
N LEU A 238 22.41 0.26 13.92
CA LEU A 238 23.44 1.20 13.49
C LEU A 238 22.85 2.58 13.21
N LEU A 239 21.77 2.65 12.41
CA LEU A 239 21.05 3.90 12.13
C LEU A 239 20.58 4.57 13.43
N TRP A 240 19.99 3.79 14.34
CA TRP A 240 19.53 4.28 15.63
C TRP A 240 20.67 4.80 16.52
N SER A 241 21.82 4.12 16.51
CA SER A 241 23.02 4.61 17.22
C SER A 241 23.58 5.93 16.68
N MET A 242 23.19 6.28 15.45
CA MET A 242 23.54 7.52 14.76
C MET A 242 22.43 8.58 14.82
N GLY A 243 21.33 8.31 15.54
CA GLY A 243 20.21 9.23 15.72
C GLY A 243 19.26 9.36 14.52
N ILE A 244 19.28 8.39 13.59
CA ILE A 244 18.39 8.29 12.42
C ILE A 244 17.33 7.21 12.67
#